data_AF-A0A4U9IVK8-F1
#
_entry.id   AF-A0A4U9IVK8-F1
#
_cell.length_a   1.000
_cell.length_b   1.000
_cell.length_c   1.000
_cell.angle_alpha   90.00
_cell.angle_beta   90.00
_cell.angle_gamma   90.00
#
_symmetry.space_group_name_H-M   'P 1'
#
loop_
_entity.id
_entity.type
_entity.pdbx_description
1 polymer ?
#
loop_
_entity_poly.entity_id
_entity_poly.type
_entity_poly.pdbx_seq_one_letter_code
_entity_poly.pdbx_strand_id
1 'polypeptide(L)'
;MRWTFLEKEADLKGLLLRSEKAAFIVGADITEFLSLFLVPQEQLSQWLHFANSVFNRLEDLPVPTISAVKGYALGGGCECVLATDYRLATPDLRIGLPETKLGIMPGFGGSVRLPRLLGADSALEIIAAGKDVGADQALKLGLVDGVVKPEKTA
;
A
#
# COMPACT_ATOMS: atom_id res chain seq x y z
N MET A 1 -6.55 3.48 10.76
CA MET A 1 -6.07 4.87 10.58
C MET A 1 -7.26 5.83 10.67
N ARG A 2 -7.10 7.04 11.23
CA ARG A 2 -8.17 8.07 11.34
C ARG A 2 -7.74 9.35 10.64
N TRP A 3 -7.89 9.40 9.31
CA TRP A 3 -7.56 10.58 8.51
C TRP A 3 -8.47 11.79 8.77
N THR A 4 -9.65 11.54 9.35
CA THR A 4 -10.63 12.56 9.80
C THR A 4 -10.03 13.70 10.62
N PHE A 5 -8.95 13.40 11.35
CA PHE A 5 -8.25 14.41 12.13
C PHE A 5 -7.45 15.33 11.20
N LEU A 6 -6.59 14.74 10.35
CA LEU A 6 -5.76 15.46 9.39
C LEU A 6 -6.56 16.32 8.41
N GLU A 7 -7.75 15.87 7.99
CA GLU A 7 -8.66 16.63 7.13
C GLU A 7 -9.13 17.96 7.75
N LYS A 8 -9.04 18.10 9.06
CA LYS A 8 -9.48 19.29 9.81
C LYS A 8 -8.32 20.18 10.26
N GLU A 9 -7.08 19.75 10.05
CA GLU A 9 -5.90 20.49 10.45
C GLU A 9 -5.58 21.56 9.40
N ALA A 10 -6.00 22.80 9.67
CA ALA A 10 -5.85 23.93 8.74
C ALA A 10 -4.38 24.25 8.38
N ASP A 11 -3.45 23.93 9.27
CA ASP A 11 -2.02 24.16 9.08
C ASP A 11 -1.28 22.97 8.43
N LEU A 12 -1.99 21.90 8.07
CA LEU A 12 -1.40 20.76 7.38
C LEU A 12 -0.93 21.16 5.98
N LYS A 13 0.35 20.91 5.66
CA LYS A 13 0.95 21.24 4.36
C LYS A 13 1.53 20.04 3.62
N GLY A 14 1.55 18.89 4.28
CA GLY A 14 2.06 17.64 3.73
C GLY A 14 1.99 16.53 4.78
N LEU A 15 2.04 15.30 4.32
CA LEU A 15 1.95 14.11 5.16
C LEU A 15 3.06 13.11 4.80
N LEU A 16 3.82 12.67 5.80
CA LEU A 16 4.80 11.59 5.68
C LEU A 16 4.30 10.34 6.40
N LEU A 17 4.21 9.22 5.68
CA LEU A 17 4.00 7.90 6.26
C LEU A 17 5.35 7.19 6.38
N ARG A 18 5.69 6.71 7.58
CA ARG A 18 6.88 5.90 7.84
C ARG A 18 6.61 4.85 8.92
N SER A 19 7.44 3.82 8.97
CA SER A 19 7.41 2.78 10.00
C SER A 19 8.60 2.89 10.95
N GLU A 20 8.35 2.69 12.23
CA GLU A 20 9.39 2.55 13.25
C GLU A 20 9.99 1.13 13.30
N LYS A 21 9.34 0.14 12.68
CA LYS A 21 9.82 -1.25 12.64
C LYS A 21 10.83 -1.44 11.51
N ALA A 22 11.49 -2.60 11.45
CA ALA A 22 12.43 -2.93 10.37
C ALA A 22 11.76 -3.00 8.98
N ALA A 23 10.48 -3.36 8.92
CA ALA A 23 9.65 -3.33 7.72
C ALA A 23 8.63 -2.19 7.78
N PHE A 24 8.12 -1.79 6.62
CA PHE A 24 7.01 -0.83 6.53
C PHE A 24 5.71 -1.46 7.04
N ILE A 25 5.08 -2.32 6.23
CA ILE A 25 3.87 -3.08 6.58
C ILE A 25 3.94 -4.41 5.82
N VAL A 26 3.93 -5.53 6.55
CA VAL A 26 4.08 -6.88 5.97
C VAL A 26 2.79 -7.46 5.37
N GLY A 27 1.68 -6.74 5.49
CA GLY A 27 0.37 -7.13 4.99
C GLY A 27 -0.70 -7.02 6.06
N ALA A 28 -1.90 -7.49 5.72
CA ALA A 28 -2.97 -7.68 6.68
C ALA A 28 -2.67 -8.87 7.61
N ASP A 29 -3.32 -8.90 8.77
CA ASP A 29 -3.17 -10.02 9.71
C ASP A 29 -3.89 -11.26 9.18
N ILE A 30 -3.12 -12.24 8.73
CA ILE A 30 -3.64 -13.49 8.16
C ILE A 30 -4.42 -14.29 9.21
N THR A 31 -4.15 -14.11 10.51
CA THR A 31 -4.89 -14.82 11.56
C THR A 31 -6.36 -14.41 11.63
N GLU A 32 -6.70 -13.22 11.14
CA GLU A 32 -8.08 -12.72 11.07
C GLU A 32 -8.83 -13.19 9.82
N PHE A 33 -8.13 -13.68 8.79
CA PHE A 33 -8.74 -14.04 7.50
C PHE A 33 -9.75 -15.17 7.61
N LEU A 34 -9.45 -16.18 8.41
CA LEU A 34 -10.36 -17.32 8.59
C LEU A 34 -11.71 -16.86 9.14
N SER A 35 -11.71 -15.90 10.06
CA SER A 35 -12.94 -15.30 10.60
C SER A 35 -13.65 -14.45 9.56
N LEU A 36 -12.92 -13.65 8.77
CA LEU A 36 -13.47 -12.83 7.69
C LEU A 36 -14.13 -13.68 6.59
N PHE A 37 -13.61 -14.87 6.28
CA PHE A 37 -14.20 -15.75 5.26
C PHE A 37 -15.54 -16.37 5.70
N LEU A 38 -15.84 -16.36 6.99
CA LEU A 38 -17.07 -16.94 7.55
C LEU A 38 -18.22 -15.93 7.65
N VAL A 39 -17.95 -14.63 7.52
CA VAL A 39 -19.01 -13.61 7.59
C VAL A 39 -19.86 -13.62 6.30
N PRO A 40 -21.14 -13.23 6.37
CA PRO A 40 -21.97 -13.08 5.19
C PRO A 40 -21.33 -12.15 4.14
N GLN A 41 -21.46 -12.50 2.87
CA GLN A 41 -20.81 -11.77 1.76
C GLN A 41 -21.15 -10.27 1.76
N GLU A 42 -22.40 -9.92 2.07
CA GLU A 42 -22.84 -8.53 2.15
C GLU A 42 -22.10 -7.77 3.26
N GLN A 43 -21.94 -8.39 4.44
CA GLN A 43 -21.21 -7.80 5.55
C GLN A 43 -19.72 -7.62 5.21
N LEU A 44 -19.11 -8.62 4.56
CA LEU A 44 -17.74 -8.53 4.09
C LEU A 44 -17.58 -7.40 3.06
N SER A 45 -18.52 -7.29 2.11
CA SER A 45 -18.51 -6.25 1.08
C SER A 45 -18.64 -4.85 1.68
N GLN A 46 -19.57 -4.65 2.62
CA GLN A 46 -19.73 -3.37 3.33
C GLN A 46 -18.47 -2.99 4.10
N TRP A 47 -17.87 -3.96 4.81
CA TRP A 47 -16.60 -3.74 5.51
C TRP A 47 -15.47 -3.40 4.55
N LEU A 48 -15.35 -4.10 3.42
CA LEU A 48 -14.30 -3.85 2.44
C LEU A 48 -14.50 -2.49 1.75
N HIS A 49 -15.74 -2.08 1.50
CA HIS A 49 -16.05 -0.74 1.00
C HIS A 49 -15.61 0.34 2.00
N PHE A 50 -15.92 0.15 3.29
CA PHE A 50 -15.45 1.04 4.34
C PHE A 50 -13.91 1.06 4.44
N ALA A 51 -13.26 -0.10 4.40
CA ALA A 51 -11.79 -0.19 4.44
C ALA A 51 -11.15 0.55 3.26
N ASN A 52 -11.70 0.40 2.04
CA ASN A 52 -11.26 1.18 0.88
C ASN A 52 -11.49 2.68 1.07
N SER A 53 -12.61 3.09 1.67
CA SER A 53 -12.87 4.51 1.94
C SER A 53 -11.79 5.15 2.83
N VAL A 54 -11.15 4.35 3.70
CA VAL A 54 -10.01 4.81 4.51
C VAL A 54 -8.82 5.14 3.59
N PHE A 55 -8.47 4.29 2.63
CA PHE A 55 -7.36 4.57 1.71
C PHE A 55 -7.69 5.68 0.71
N ASN A 56 -8.94 5.74 0.22
CA ASN A 56 -9.38 6.81 -0.68
C ASN A 56 -9.26 8.18 0.01
N ARG A 57 -9.61 8.27 1.29
CA ARG A 57 -9.46 9.51 2.04
C ARG A 57 -8.01 9.95 2.27
N LEU A 58 -7.06 9.00 2.27
CA LEU A 58 -5.63 9.33 2.30
C LEU A 58 -5.20 9.91 0.95
N GLU A 59 -5.62 9.28 -0.14
CA GLU A 59 -5.36 9.70 -1.52
C GLU A 59 -6.02 11.05 -1.86
N ASP A 60 -7.20 11.32 -1.30
CA ASP A 60 -7.96 12.56 -1.49
C ASP A 60 -7.54 13.71 -0.56
N LEU A 61 -6.49 13.53 0.28
CA LEU A 61 -6.04 14.61 1.15
C LEU A 61 -5.58 15.83 0.31
N PRO A 62 -5.97 17.07 0.68
CA PRO A 62 -5.65 18.26 -0.10
C PRO A 62 -4.21 18.76 0.14
N VAL A 63 -3.28 17.85 0.41
CA VAL A 63 -1.87 18.11 0.68
C VAL A 63 -1.02 17.00 0.07
N PRO A 64 0.23 17.28 -0.34
CA PRO A 64 1.11 16.23 -0.83
C PRO A 64 1.40 15.17 0.24
N THR A 65 1.24 13.91 -0.13
CA THR A 65 1.49 12.75 0.73
C THR A 65 2.67 11.94 0.21
N ILE A 66 3.53 11.46 1.12
CA ILE A 66 4.69 10.64 0.77
C ILE A 66 4.85 9.46 1.72
N SER A 67 5.13 8.28 1.17
CA SER A 67 5.54 7.10 1.93
C SER A 67 7.06 6.94 1.89
N ALA A 68 7.71 6.92 3.06
CA ALA A 68 9.11 6.50 3.23
C ALA A 68 9.15 5.01 3.60
N VAL A 69 9.50 4.18 2.63
CA VAL A 69 9.32 2.72 2.67
C VAL A 69 10.66 2.02 2.88
N LYS A 70 10.74 1.19 3.91
CA LYS A 70 11.93 0.37 4.20
C LYS A 70 11.56 -1.09 4.44
N GLY A 71 12.50 -2.00 4.16
CA GLY A 71 12.27 -3.44 4.25
C GLY A 71 11.07 -3.89 3.44
N TYR A 72 10.06 -4.46 4.09
CA TYR A 72 8.92 -5.08 3.42
C TYR A 72 7.67 -4.18 3.40
N ALA A 73 7.06 -4.06 2.21
CA ALA A 73 5.75 -3.46 1.98
C ALA A 73 4.90 -4.41 1.13
N LEU A 74 4.26 -5.40 1.76
CA LEU A 74 3.58 -6.49 1.06
C LEU A 74 2.06 -6.43 1.27
N GLY A 75 1.31 -6.87 0.27
CA GLY A 75 -0.15 -6.93 0.29
C GLY A 75 -0.78 -5.59 0.66
N GLY A 76 -1.62 -5.57 1.71
CA GLY A 76 -2.19 -4.32 2.26
C GLY A 76 -1.15 -3.24 2.63
N GLY A 77 0.11 -3.61 2.88
CA GLY A 77 1.20 -2.65 3.03
C GLY A 77 1.60 -1.96 1.73
N CYS A 78 1.64 -2.71 0.61
CA CYS A 78 1.79 -2.15 -0.73
C CYS A 78 0.56 -1.29 -1.09
N GLU A 79 -0.66 -1.75 -0.77
CA GLU A 79 -1.88 -0.99 -1.04
C GLU A 79 -1.93 0.35 -0.27
N CYS A 80 -1.36 0.38 0.94
CA CYS A 80 -1.21 1.60 1.72
C CYS A 80 -0.28 2.62 1.04
N VAL A 81 0.89 2.19 0.55
CA VAL A 81 1.84 3.12 -0.11
C VAL A 81 1.35 3.57 -1.48
N LEU A 82 0.53 2.76 -2.15
CA LEU A 82 -0.12 3.12 -3.41
C LEU A 82 -1.15 4.26 -3.24
N ALA A 83 -1.69 4.46 -2.04
CA ALA A 83 -2.64 5.51 -1.75
C ALA A 83 -1.98 6.87 -1.41
N THR A 84 -0.65 6.94 -1.32
CA THR A 84 0.08 8.21 -1.20
C THR A 84 0.56 8.69 -2.57
N ASP A 85 0.74 10.00 -2.76
CA ASP A 85 1.19 10.60 -4.03
C ASP A 85 2.60 10.14 -4.40
N TYR A 86 3.52 10.17 -3.43
CA TYR A 86 4.94 9.86 -3.63
C TYR A 86 5.41 8.68 -2.79
N ARG A 87 6.43 7.97 -3.27
CA ARG A 87 7.06 6.81 -2.61
C ARG A 87 8.59 6.89 -2.72
N LEU A 88 9.28 7.02 -1.59
CA LEU A 88 10.72 6.85 -1.49
C LEU A 88 11.05 5.53 -0.80
N ALA A 89 12.04 4.82 -1.31
CA ALA A 89 12.42 3.51 -0.78
C ALA A 89 13.88 3.42 -0.34
N THR A 90 14.18 2.42 0.49
CA THR A 90 15.54 2.01 0.80
C THR A 90 16.00 0.85 -0.12
N PRO A 91 17.31 0.59 -0.28
CA PRO A 91 17.81 -0.46 -1.16
C PRO A 91 17.36 -1.88 -0.79
N ASP A 92 17.04 -2.13 0.48
CA ASP A 92 16.54 -3.40 1.01
C ASP A 92 15.03 -3.62 0.77
N LEU A 93 14.37 -2.73 0.02
CA LEU A 93 12.93 -2.82 -0.27
C LEU A 93 12.57 -4.16 -0.92
N ARG A 94 11.50 -4.78 -0.40
CA ARG A 94 10.68 -5.79 -1.08
C ARG A 94 9.21 -5.34 -1.05
N ILE A 95 8.61 -5.16 -2.21
CA ILE A 95 7.27 -4.59 -2.35
C ILE A 95 6.45 -5.34 -3.40
N GLY A 96 5.17 -5.58 -3.13
CA GLY A 96 4.27 -6.26 -4.08
C GLY A 96 2.97 -6.75 -3.46
N LEU A 97 2.20 -7.48 -4.27
CA LEU A 97 0.83 -7.92 -3.97
C LEU A 97 0.71 -9.46 -4.04
N PRO A 98 1.12 -10.19 -2.98
CA PRO A 98 1.16 -11.66 -2.97
C PRO A 98 -0.17 -12.35 -2.59
N GLU A 99 -1.28 -11.62 -2.52
CA GLU A 99 -2.60 -12.09 -2.06
C GLU A 99 -3.09 -13.37 -2.76
N THR A 100 -2.80 -13.51 -4.05
CA THR A 100 -3.19 -14.68 -4.85
C THR A 100 -2.56 -15.99 -4.38
N LYS A 101 -1.41 -15.93 -3.70
CA LYS A 101 -0.78 -17.10 -3.06
C LYS A 101 -1.59 -17.64 -1.87
N LEU A 102 -2.48 -16.83 -1.32
CA LEU A 102 -3.42 -17.20 -0.25
C LEU A 102 -4.83 -17.51 -0.79
N GLY A 103 -5.01 -17.54 -2.11
CA GLY A 103 -6.30 -17.80 -2.75
C GLY A 103 -7.26 -16.60 -2.76
N ILE A 104 -6.77 -15.40 -2.45
CA ILE A 104 -7.55 -14.15 -2.46
C ILE A 104 -6.95 -13.14 -3.46
N MET A 105 -7.45 -11.90 -3.48
CA MET A 105 -6.94 -10.83 -4.35
C MET A 105 -6.68 -9.54 -3.55
N PRO A 106 -5.92 -8.58 -4.10
CA PRO A 106 -5.74 -7.26 -3.48
C PRO A 106 -7.09 -6.57 -3.24
N GLY A 107 -7.43 -6.37 -1.97
CA GLY A 107 -8.76 -5.95 -1.52
C GLY A 107 -8.86 -4.49 -1.10
N PHE A 108 -7.74 -3.80 -0.89
CA PHE A 108 -7.68 -2.41 -0.45
C PHE A 108 -7.29 -1.43 -1.58
N GLY A 109 -7.61 -1.83 -2.81
CA GLY A 109 -7.43 -1.02 -4.01
C GLY A 109 -6.12 -1.26 -4.76
N GLY A 110 -5.31 -2.26 -4.39
CA GLY A 110 -4.11 -2.64 -5.11
C GLY A 110 -4.39 -3.04 -6.57
N SER A 111 -5.51 -3.73 -6.82
CA SER A 111 -5.99 -4.07 -8.17
C SER A 111 -6.49 -2.87 -8.98
N VAL A 112 -6.63 -1.71 -8.35
CA VAL A 112 -7.08 -0.46 -8.98
C VAL A 112 -5.90 0.48 -9.21
N ARG A 113 -5.14 0.78 -8.15
CA ARG A 113 -4.06 1.75 -8.15
C ARG A 113 -2.82 1.24 -8.88
N LEU A 114 -2.44 -0.02 -8.65
CA LEU A 114 -1.22 -0.56 -9.27
C LEU A 114 -1.27 -0.57 -10.81
N PRO A 115 -2.36 -1.02 -11.47
CA PRO A 115 -2.43 -0.95 -12.93
C PRO A 115 -2.48 0.48 -13.50
N ARG A 116 -3.03 1.43 -12.73
CA ARG A 116 -3.05 2.86 -13.13
C ARG A 116 -1.68 3.51 -12.98
N LEU A 117 -0.86 3.02 -12.05
CA LEU A 117 0.49 3.52 -11.80
C LEU A 117 1.53 2.91 -12.75
N LEU A 118 1.55 1.58 -12.90
CA LEU A 118 2.60 0.87 -13.66
C LEU A 118 2.22 0.55 -15.10
N GLY A 119 0.95 0.77 -15.48
CA GLY A 119 0.36 0.15 -16.66
C GLY A 119 -0.06 -1.30 -16.42
N ALA A 120 -0.92 -1.80 -17.32
CA ALA A 120 -1.61 -3.07 -17.13
C ALA A 120 -0.67 -4.29 -17.08
N ASP A 121 0.30 -4.40 -17.99
CA ASP A 121 1.12 -5.61 -18.13
C ASP A 121 1.94 -5.91 -16.87
N SER A 122 2.69 -4.93 -16.37
CA SER A 122 3.50 -5.12 -15.16
C SER A 122 2.65 -5.34 -13.91
N ALA A 123 1.52 -4.64 -13.79
CA ALA A 123 0.62 -4.81 -12.66
C ALA A 123 -0.05 -6.19 -12.67
N LEU A 124 -0.47 -6.68 -13.84
CA LEU A 124 -1.05 -8.02 -14.01
C LEU A 124 -0.04 -9.10 -13.61
N GLU A 125 1.22 -8.98 -14.03
CA GLU A 125 2.25 -9.95 -13.63
C GLU A 125 2.44 -9.97 -12.11
N ILE A 126 2.57 -8.80 -11.48
CA ILE A 126 2.78 -8.67 -10.03
C ILE A 126 1.60 -9.29 -9.27
N ILE A 127 0.36 -8.91 -9.62
CA ILE A 127 -0.85 -9.34 -8.91
C ILE A 127 -1.15 -10.82 -9.18
N ALA A 128 -1.23 -11.23 -10.45
CA ALA A 128 -1.69 -12.56 -10.81
C ALA A 128 -0.71 -13.65 -10.36
N ALA A 129 0.61 -13.38 -10.43
CA ALA A 129 1.61 -14.31 -9.95
C ALA A 129 1.94 -14.14 -8.45
N GLY A 130 1.35 -13.14 -7.79
CA GLY A 130 1.57 -12.86 -6.38
C GLY A 130 3.03 -12.53 -6.04
N LYS A 131 3.71 -11.79 -6.91
CA LYS A 131 5.15 -11.49 -6.81
C LYS A 131 5.41 -10.21 -6.02
N ASP A 132 6.58 -10.17 -5.41
CA ASP A 132 7.20 -8.95 -4.90
C ASP A 132 8.50 -8.65 -5.67
N VAL A 133 8.80 -7.36 -5.81
CA VAL A 133 9.96 -6.84 -6.53
C VAL A 133 10.91 -6.12 -5.57
N GLY A 134 12.19 -6.09 -5.92
CA GLY A 134 13.22 -5.34 -5.18
C GLY A 134 13.23 -3.86 -5.53
N ALA A 135 13.99 -3.06 -4.77
CA ALA A 135 14.08 -1.60 -4.94
C ALA A 135 14.41 -1.15 -6.38
N ASP A 136 15.41 -1.76 -7.02
CA ASP A 136 15.83 -1.39 -8.38
C ASP A 136 14.73 -1.62 -9.42
N GLN A 137 14.05 -2.77 -9.32
CA GLN A 137 12.95 -3.10 -10.22
C GLN A 137 11.72 -2.25 -9.92
N ALA A 138 11.43 -1.97 -8.65
CA ALA A 138 10.35 -1.07 -8.25
C ALA A 138 10.56 0.33 -8.84
N LEU A 139 11.78 0.86 -8.78
CA LEU A 139 12.14 2.16 -9.37
C LEU A 139 11.99 2.12 -10.89
N LYS A 140 12.51 1.08 -11.55
CA LYS A 140 12.42 0.90 -13.01
C LYS A 140 10.98 0.82 -13.51
N LEU A 141 10.08 0.20 -12.74
CA LEU A 141 8.66 0.07 -13.10
C LEU A 141 7.84 1.33 -12.80
N GLY A 142 8.36 2.27 -12.00
CA GLY A 142 7.59 3.43 -11.52
C GLY A 142 6.74 3.15 -10.28
N LEU A 143 7.00 2.05 -9.57
CA LEU A 143 6.33 1.73 -8.30
C LEU A 143 6.86 2.60 -7.16
N VAL A 144 8.12 3.00 -7.22
CA VAL A 144 8.73 3.98 -6.31
C VAL A 144 9.40 5.08 -7.13
N ASP A 145 9.46 6.28 -6.57
CA ASP A 145 9.93 7.48 -7.28
C ASP A 145 11.43 7.73 -7.03
N GLY A 146 12.00 7.08 -6.02
CA GLY A 146 13.42 7.16 -5.72
C GLY A 146 13.88 6.14 -4.69
N VAL A 147 15.18 5.84 -4.72
CA VAL A 147 15.85 4.97 -3.76
C VAL A 147 16.95 5.75 -3.06
N VAL A 148 16.92 5.78 -1.73
CA VAL A 148 17.87 6.51 -0.88
C VAL A 148 18.38 5.62 0.24
N LYS A 149 19.55 5.94 0.79
CA LYS A 149 20.07 5.19 1.95
C LYS A 149 19.14 5.34 3.17
N PRO A 150 19.02 4.32 4.05
CA PRO A 150 18.13 4.35 5.20
C PRO A 150 18.25 5.60 6.08
N GLU A 151 19.47 6.14 6.26
CA GLU A 151 19.72 7.32 7.10
C GLU A 151 19.09 8.61 6.52
N LYS A 152 18.67 8.58 5.26
CA LYS A 152 18.00 9.69 4.56
C LYS A 152 16.48 9.54 4.49
N THR A 153 15.90 8.53 5.15
CA THR A 153 14.44 8.28 5.22
C THR A 153 13.81 8.66 6.57
N ALA A 154 14.60 9.27 7.46
CA ALA A 154 14.22 9.68 8.81
C ALA A 154 13.58 11.08 8.86
#